data_AF-A0A067FIE8-F1
#
_entry.id   AF-A0A067FIE8-F1
#
_cell.length_a   1.000
_cell.length_b   1.000
_cell.length_c   1.000
_cell.angle_alpha   90.00
_cell.angle_beta   90.00
_cell.angle_gamma   90.00
#
_symmetry.space_group_name_H-M   'P 1'
#
loop_
_entity.id
_entity.type
_entity.pdbx_description
1 polymer ?
#
loop_
_entity_poly.entity_id
_entity_poly.type
_entity_poly.pdbx_seq_one_letter_code
_entity_poly.pdbx_strand_id
1 'polypeptide(L)'
;MATRGSRLEKVKRIFQQFDTNRDGGLNREEMAALLVAVNPRVEFSDEQINAIIDEVFRTYGEFIDGEKGLTYDGLLRTYDDGAGDVDRDFDAVESKKGAEKRST
;
A
#
# COMPACT_ATOMS: atom_id res chain seq x y z
N MET A 1 16.92 8.68 -18.15
CA MET A 1 15.85 9.57 -17.64
C MET A 1 14.52 8.82 -17.75
N ALA A 2 14.13 8.04 -16.73
CA ALA A 2 12.93 7.20 -16.80
C ALA A 2 12.29 6.97 -15.41
N THR A 3 12.37 7.95 -14.50
CA THR A 3 12.22 7.66 -13.06
C THR A 3 10.94 8.20 -12.41
N ARG A 4 10.16 9.07 -13.08
CA ARG A 4 8.90 9.59 -12.52
C ARG A 4 7.65 8.84 -13.02
N GLY A 5 7.55 8.59 -14.32
CA GLY A 5 6.39 7.86 -14.89
C GLY A 5 6.25 6.44 -14.35
N SER A 6 7.37 5.73 -14.21
CA SER A 6 7.42 4.37 -13.67
C SER A 6 6.99 4.29 -12.20
N ARG A 7 7.33 5.28 -11.37
CA ARG A 7 6.94 5.30 -9.96
C ARG A 7 5.44 5.48 -9.77
N LEU A 8 4.87 6.48 -10.44
CA LEU A 8 3.42 6.72 -10.45
C LEU A 8 2.65 5.48 -10.90
N GLU A 9 3.13 4.82 -11.96
CA GLU A 9 2.54 3.57 -12.44
C GLU A 9 2.66 2.43 -11.43
N LYS A 10 3.81 2.26 -10.77
CA LYS A 10 4.00 1.24 -9.72
C LYS A 10 3.07 1.48 -8.54
N VAL A 11 3.04 2.70 -7.98
CA VAL A 11 2.12 3.04 -6.89
C VAL A 11 0.68 2.78 -7.31
N LYS A 12 0.31 3.16 -8.55
CA LYS A 12 -1.04 2.94 -9.07
C LYS A 12 -1.39 1.45 -9.15
N ARG A 13 -0.45 0.61 -9.58
CA ARG A 13 -0.65 -0.85 -9.66
C ARG A 13 -0.77 -1.48 -8.28
N ILE A 14 0.05 -1.06 -7.32
CA ILE A 14 -0.03 -1.49 -5.92
C ILE A 14 -1.39 -1.09 -5.35
N PHE A 15 -1.73 0.20 -5.45
CA PHE A 15 -3.00 0.76 -4.98
C PHE A 15 -4.19 -0.03 -5.53
N GLN A 16 -4.30 -0.17 -6.86
CA GLN A 16 -5.38 -0.92 -7.51
C GLN A 16 -5.42 -2.42 -7.18
N GLN A 17 -4.33 -2.98 -6.68
CA GLN A 17 -4.27 -4.37 -6.27
C GLN A 17 -4.82 -4.59 -4.87
N PHE A 18 -4.70 -3.61 -3.98
CA PHE A 18 -5.19 -3.67 -2.60
C PHE A 18 -6.57 -3.02 -2.45
N ASP A 19 -6.86 -1.96 -3.22
CA ASP A 19 -8.18 -1.33 -3.39
C ASP A 19 -9.15 -2.33 -4.05
N THR A 20 -9.69 -3.21 -3.23
CA THR A 20 -10.51 -4.36 -3.64
C THR A 20 -11.92 -3.91 -3.90
N ASN A 21 -12.41 -2.95 -3.10
CA ASN A 21 -13.72 -2.34 -3.26
C ASN A 21 -13.75 -1.27 -4.38
N ARG A 22 -12.60 -0.81 -4.87
CA ARG A 22 -12.44 0.19 -5.94
C ARG A 22 -13.12 1.52 -5.60
N ASP A 23 -13.11 1.89 -4.32
CA ASP A 23 -13.71 3.14 -3.88
C ASP A 23 -12.77 4.34 -4.08
N GLY A 24 -11.48 4.07 -4.36
CA GLY A 24 -10.44 5.07 -4.56
C GLY A 24 -9.71 5.47 -3.27
N GLY A 25 -9.88 4.71 -2.18
CA GLY A 25 -9.11 4.79 -0.94
C GLY A 25 -8.63 3.41 -0.49
N LEU A 26 -7.67 3.39 0.44
CA LEU A 26 -7.28 2.19 1.16
C LEU A 26 -7.79 2.30 2.58
N ASN A 27 -8.79 1.48 2.90
CA ASN A 27 -9.31 1.39 4.25
C ASN A 27 -8.32 0.64 5.16
N ARG A 28 -8.65 0.51 6.45
CA ARG A 28 -7.75 -0.13 7.44
C ARG A 28 -7.43 -1.59 7.09
N GLU A 29 -8.40 -2.34 6.57
CA GLU A 29 -8.22 -3.74 6.20
C GLU A 29 -7.33 -3.87 4.95
N GLU A 30 -7.52 -3.00 3.96
CA GLU A 30 -6.73 -2.99 2.73
C GLU A 30 -5.29 -2.52 3.00
N MET A 31 -5.10 -1.54 3.88
CA MET A 31 -3.79 -1.12 4.36
C MET A 31 -3.07 -2.23 5.13
N ALA A 32 -3.78 -2.97 5.99
CA ALA A 32 -3.23 -4.11 6.70
C ALA A 32 -2.68 -5.15 5.71
N ALA A 33 -3.47 -5.49 4.69
CA ALA A 33 -3.08 -6.42 3.64
C ALA A 33 -1.84 -5.93 2.86
N LEU A 34 -1.78 -4.63 2.55
CA LEU A 34 -0.62 -4.00 1.91
C LEU A 34 0.63 -4.15 2.78
N LEU A 35 0.57 -3.76 4.06
CA LEU A 35 1.69 -3.82 4.99
C LEU A 35 2.26 -5.24 5.13
N VAL A 36 1.38 -6.24 5.25
CA VAL A 36 1.77 -7.66 5.34
C VAL A 36 2.38 -8.16 4.02
N ALA A 37 1.84 -7.72 2.88
CA ALA A 37 2.33 -8.14 1.58
C ALA A 37 3.72 -7.59 1.26
N VAL A 38 4.00 -6.33 1.62
CA VAL A 38 5.29 -5.68 1.36
C VAL A 38 6.35 -6.04 2.41
N ASN A 39 5.95 -6.39 3.64
CA ASN A 39 6.85 -6.82 4.71
C ASN A 39 6.63 -8.27 5.16
N PRO A 40 6.80 -9.28 4.27
CA PRO A 40 6.56 -10.68 4.62
C PRO A 40 7.55 -11.25 5.65
N ARG A 41 8.62 -10.52 5.98
CA ARG A 41 9.61 -10.91 6.98
C ARG A 41 9.24 -10.48 8.40
N VAL A 42 8.20 -9.66 8.55
CA VAL A 42 7.76 -9.11 9.83
C VAL A 42 6.30 -9.50 10.03
N GLU A 43 6.04 -10.26 11.09
CA GLU A 43 4.67 -10.53 11.53
C GLU A 43 4.26 -9.45 12.51
N PHE A 44 3.40 -8.55 12.05
CA PHE A 44 2.75 -7.57 12.90
C PHE A 44 1.45 -8.15 13.46
N SER A 45 1.16 -7.90 14.73
CA SER A 45 -0.17 -8.18 15.27
C SER A 45 -1.19 -7.17 14.72
N ASP A 46 -2.48 -7.53 14.74
CA ASP A 46 -3.55 -6.62 14.32
C ASP A 46 -3.50 -5.27 15.05
N GLU A 47 -3.10 -5.27 16.32
CA GLU A 47 -2.90 -4.04 17.11
C GLU A 47 -1.74 -3.18 16.59
N GLN A 48 -0.61 -3.79 16.24
CA GLN A 48 0.53 -3.07 15.68
C GLN A 48 0.22 -2.54 14.29
N ILE A 49 -0.46 -3.34 13.47
CA ILE A 49 -0.93 -2.91 12.15
C ILE A 49 -1.85 -1.69 12.31
N ASN A 50 -2.84 -1.77 13.20
CA ASN A 50 -3.73 -0.64 13.45
C ASN A 50 -2.98 0.60 13.96
N ALA A 51 -1.98 0.44 14.82
CA ALA A 51 -1.18 1.56 15.30
C ALA A 51 -0.38 2.24 14.18
N ILE A 52 0.23 1.46 13.27
CA ILE A 52 0.93 1.98 12.09
C ILE A 52 -0.05 2.70 11.17
N ILE A 53 -1.21 2.09 10.90
CA ILE A 53 -2.25 2.70 10.06
C ILE A 53 -2.72 4.02 10.67
N ASP A 54 -2.95 4.07 11.99
CA ASP A 54 -3.39 5.29 12.68
C ASP A 54 -2.33 6.39 12.60
N GLU A 55 -1.05 6.03 12.73
CA GLU A 55 0.06 6.97 12.56
C GLU A 55 0.13 7.55 11.14
N VAL A 56 -0.04 6.70 10.12
CA VAL A 56 -0.13 7.13 8.72
C VAL A 56 -1.35 8.02 8.52
N PHE A 57 -2.53 7.62 8.99
CA PHE A 57 -3.77 8.39 8.82
C PHE A 57 -3.69 9.74 9.52
N ARG A 58 -3.00 9.82 10.66
CA ARG A 58 -2.77 11.07 11.38
C ARG A 58 -1.78 11.98 10.65
N THR A 59 -0.71 11.41 10.11
CA THR A 59 0.32 12.15 9.38
C THR A 59 -0.19 12.66 8.03
N TYR A 60 -0.97 11.85 7.34
CA TYR A 60 -1.53 12.13 6.02
C TYR A 60 -3.02 12.46 6.07
N GLY A 61 -3.51 12.99 7.19
CA GLY A 61 -4.94 13.26 7.41
C GLY A 61 -5.59 14.11 6.33
N GLU A 62 -4.84 14.99 5.68
CA GLU A 62 -5.28 15.80 4.53
C GLU A 62 -5.57 14.98 3.26
N PHE A 63 -5.04 13.76 3.18
CA PHE A 63 -5.18 12.81 2.06
C PHE A 63 -6.02 11.57 2.44
N ILE A 64 -6.64 11.59 3.63
CA ILE A 64 -7.60 10.57 4.05
C ILE A 64 -9.00 11.00 3.64
N ASP A 65 -9.69 10.16 2.89
CA ASP A 65 -11.11 10.27 2.65
C ASP A 65 -11.84 9.51 3.76
N GLY A 66 -12.75 10.19 4.47
CA GLY A 66 -13.24 9.75 5.78
C GLY A 66 -13.80 8.32 5.83
N GLU A 67 -14.51 7.88 4.79
CA GLU A 67 -15.05 6.51 4.72
C GLU A 67 -14.12 5.54 3.97
N LYS A 68 -13.31 6.05 3.03
CA LYS A 68 -12.48 5.21 2.14
C LYS A 68 -11.07 4.97 2.65
N GLY A 69 -10.57 5.82 3.54
CA GLY A 69 -9.21 5.77 4.06
C GLY A 69 -8.19 6.52 3.19
N LEU A 70 -6.97 5.98 3.09
CA LEU A 70 -5.85 6.67 2.44
C LEU A 70 -6.03 6.68 0.92
N THR A 71 -6.15 7.87 0.34
CA THR A 71 -6.29 8.02 -1.11
C THR A 71 -5.00 7.70 -1.86
N TYR A 72 -5.12 7.50 -3.17
CA TYR A 72 -3.96 7.31 -4.06
C TYR A 72 -2.90 8.41 -3.89
N ASP A 73 -3.32 9.68 -3.79
CA ASP A 73 -2.41 10.80 -3.56
C ASP A 73 -1.70 10.70 -2.21
N GLY A 74 -2.39 10.24 -1.17
CA GLY A 74 -1.80 9.97 0.15
C GLY A 74 -0.72 8.88 0.09
N LEU A 75 -1.01 7.76 -0.56
CA LEU A 75 -0.04 6.67 -0.75
C LEU A 75 1.13 7.10 -1.66
N LEU A 76 0.87 7.88 -2.69
CA LEU A 76 1.95 8.41 -3.53
C LEU A 76 2.86 9.34 -2.72
N ARG A 77 2.27 10.18 -1.87
CA ARG A 77 3.01 11.12 -1.03
C ARG A 77 3.83 10.41 0.04
N THR A 78 3.36 9.30 0.63
CA THR A 78 4.17 8.52 1.57
C THR A 78 5.45 7.98 0.93
N TYR A 79 5.36 7.48 -0.30
CA TYR A 79 6.53 7.05 -1.07
C TYR A 79 7.43 8.21 -1.51
N ASP A 80 6.87 9.37 -1.86
CA ASP A 80 7.65 10.54 -2.27
C ASP A 80 8.40 11.17 -1.08
N ASP A 81 7.81 11.13 0.11
CA ASP A 81 8.43 11.57 1.37
C ASP A 81 9.56 10.61 1.84
N GLY A 82 9.67 9.44 1.21
CA GLY A 82 10.71 8.46 1.50
C GLY A 82 10.36 7.51 2.65
N ALA A 83 9.08 7.41 3.04
CA ALA A 83 8.63 6.47 4.07
C ALA A 83 8.69 5.00 3.62
N GLY A 84 8.91 4.72 2.33
CA GLY A 84 8.99 3.38 1.78
C GLY A 84 9.70 3.32 0.42
N ASP A 85 10.01 2.10 -0.02
CA ASP A 85 10.64 1.83 -1.31
C ASP A 85 9.62 1.21 -2.26
N VAL A 86 9.01 2.05 -3.08
CA VAL A 86 8.02 1.66 -4.10
C VAL A 86 8.53 0.58 -5.05
N ASP A 87 9.82 0.56 -5.38
CA ASP A 87 10.36 -0.41 -6.32
C ASP A 87 10.42 -1.80 -5.67
N ARG A 88 10.83 -1.85 -4.39
CA ARG A 88 10.86 -3.09 -3.60
C ARG A 88 9.46 -3.59 -3.25
N ASP A 89 8.57 -2.70 -2.84
CA ASP A 89 7.20 -3.04 -2.48
C ASP A 89 6.45 -3.58 -3.70
N PHE A 90 6.62 -2.93 -4.86
CA PHE A 90 6.06 -3.40 -6.12
C PHE A 90 6.51 -4.84 -6.45
N ASP A 91 7.81 -5.12 -6.36
CA ASP A 91 8.38 -6.45 -6.64
C ASP A 91 7.85 -7.53 -5.67
N ALA A 92 7.74 -7.20 -4.38
CA ALA A 92 7.18 -8.09 -3.36
C ALA A 92 5.71 -8.45 -3.65
N VAL A 93 4.92 -7.45 -4.01
CA VAL A 93 3.48 -7.57 -4.27
C VAL A 93 3.21 -8.29 -5.61
N GLU A 94 4.05 -8.06 -6.62
CA GLU A 94 3.97 -8.75 -7.90
C GLU A 94 4.38 -10.23 -7.76
N SER A 95 5.42 -10.53 -6.98
CA SER A 95 5.88 -11.90 -6.71
C SER A 95 4.80 -12.76 -6.04
N LYS A 96 3.98 -12.19 -5.14
CA LYS A 96 2.89 -12.93 -4.49
C LYS A 96 1.76 -13.35 -5.44
N LYS A 97 1.50 -12.60 -6.51
CA LYS A 97 0.52 -12.99 -7.55
C LYS A 97 0.94 -14.22 -8.36
N GLY A 98 2.23 -14.54 -8.40
CA GLY A 98 2.76 -15.72 -9.08
C GLY A 98 2.68 -17.01 -8.25
N ALA A 99 2.63 -16.92 -6.92
CA ALA A 99 2.69 -18.07 -6.04
C ALA A 99 1.35 -18.83 -5.92
N GLU A 100 0.21 -18.14 -6.03
CA GLU A 100 -1.12 -18.77 -5.91
C GLU A 100 -1.55 -19.54 -7.17
N LYS A 101 -0.89 -19.32 -8.33
CA LYS A 101 -1.20 -20.01 -9.59
C LYS A 101 -0.46 -21.35 -9.81
N ARG A 102 0.31 -21.84 -8.84
CA ARG A 102 1.09 -23.10 -8.96
C ARG A 102 0.54 -24.28 -8.16
N SER A 103 -0.62 -24.13 -7.53
CA SER A 103 -1.31 -25.21 -6.83
C SER A 103 -2.68 -25.46 -7.46
N THR A 104 -2.71 -25.93 -8.69
CA THR A 104 -3.86 -26.66 -9.27
C THR A 104 -3.33 -27.71 -10.22
#